data_AF-F5J2S7-F1
#
_entry.id   AF-F5J2S7-F1
#
_cell.length_a   1.000
_cell.length_b   1.000
_cell.length_c   1.000
_cell.angle_alpha   90.00
_cell.angle_beta   90.00
_cell.angle_gamma   90.00
#
_symmetry.space_group_name_H-M   'P 1'
#
loop_
_entity.id
_entity.type
_entity.pdbx_description
1 polymer ?
#
loop_
_entity_poly.entity_id
_entity_poly.type
_entity_poly.pdbx_seq_one_letter_code
_entity_poly.pdbx_strand_id
1 'polypeptide(L)'
;MKPNDYAKLEKDYSFKKNYLNSTLWWKNILMVPPVCLLFVGLVGILYLFNLDKLVSWYIIPYLLLFVVGTILLKAMKKHIQKTAINRPDSFLICLAKPIGEKDGYTYAAFVKDSHRHNKYYITDEIKDISTDDILNNHNAPFRKKTILIDNDETGSDLYIRAYTNRDLNRRSSTWREDALIPVLYIDDKYTFIIKKKDLVITG
;
A
#
# COMPACT_ATOMS: atom_id res chain seq x y z
N MET A 1 12.71 17.04 -6.34
CA MET A 1 11.37 17.55 -6.01
C MET A 1 11.44 18.47 -4.81
N LYS A 2 10.61 19.52 -4.80
CA LYS A 2 10.41 20.39 -3.64
C LYS A 2 9.33 19.79 -2.72
N PRO A 3 9.27 20.14 -1.43
CA PRO A 3 8.22 19.66 -0.52
C PRO A 3 6.79 19.86 -1.04
N ASN A 4 6.55 20.96 -1.76
CA ASN A 4 5.25 21.27 -2.35
C ASN A 4 4.84 20.29 -3.47
N ASP A 5 5.81 19.72 -4.18
CA ASP A 5 5.57 18.74 -5.25
C ASP A 5 5.03 17.43 -4.66
N TYR A 6 5.60 17.00 -3.53
CA TYR A 6 5.10 15.84 -2.78
C TYR A 6 3.68 16.09 -2.26
N ALA A 7 3.42 17.26 -1.66
CA ALA A 7 2.08 17.60 -1.18
C ALA A 7 1.02 17.64 -2.30
N LYS A 8 1.41 18.02 -3.53
CA LYS A 8 0.52 17.92 -4.71
C LYS A 8 0.24 16.47 -5.08
N LEU A 9 1.27 15.62 -5.11
CA LEU A 9 1.15 14.21 -5.42
C LEU A 9 0.30 13.45 -4.37
N GLU A 10 0.43 13.81 -3.10
CA GLU A 10 -0.41 13.36 -1.98
C GLU A 10 -1.89 13.77 -2.13
N LYS A 11 -2.24 14.69 -3.04
CA LYS A 11 -3.64 15.08 -3.33
C LYS A 11 -4.16 14.48 -4.63
N ASP A 12 -3.28 13.95 -5.48
CA ASP A 12 -3.64 13.39 -6.77
C ASP A 12 -4.41 12.06 -6.63
N TYR A 13 -5.65 12.04 -7.13
CA TYR A 13 -6.52 10.87 -7.07
C TYR A 13 -6.01 9.70 -7.93
N SER A 14 -5.49 9.98 -9.11
CA SER A 14 -4.96 8.98 -10.04
C SER A 14 -3.74 8.28 -9.43
N PHE A 15 -2.85 9.07 -8.83
CA PHE A 15 -1.70 8.58 -8.08
C PHE A 15 -2.14 7.64 -6.96
N LYS A 16 -3.00 8.11 -6.03
CA LYS A 16 -3.49 7.28 -4.91
C LYS A 16 -4.15 5.99 -5.39
N LYS A 17 -5.01 6.07 -6.40
CA LYS A 17 -5.71 4.91 -6.96
C LYS A 17 -4.75 3.87 -7.55
N ASN A 18 -3.70 4.31 -8.23
CA ASN A 18 -2.69 3.41 -8.81
C ASN A 18 -1.96 2.59 -7.74
N TYR A 19 -1.54 3.25 -6.64
CA TYR A 19 -0.88 2.56 -5.53
C TYR A 19 -1.86 1.71 -4.72
N LEU A 20 -3.10 2.17 -4.51
CA LEU A 20 -4.12 1.38 -3.82
C LEU A 20 -4.42 0.06 -4.56
N ASN A 21 -4.44 0.07 -5.88
CA ASN A 21 -4.64 -1.15 -6.68
C ASN A 21 -3.49 -2.17 -6.50
N SER A 22 -2.31 -1.74 -6.03
CA SER A 22 -1.19 -2.63 -5.70
C SER A 22 -1.29 -3.24 -4.29
N THR A 23 -2.30 -2.84 -3.50
CA THR A 23 -2.60 -3.40 -2.18
C THR A 23 -3.66 -4.50 -2.26
N LEU A 24 -3.79 -5.32 -1.21
CA LEU A 24 -4.83 -6.35 -1.11
C LEU A 24 -6.19 -5.77 -0.66
N TRP A 25 -6.62 -4.65 -1.25
CA TRP A 25 -7.90 -4.00 -0.91
C TRP A 25 -9.12 -4.92 -1.08
N TRP A 26 -9.02 -5.92 -1.96
CA TRP A 26 -10.06 -6.93 -2.21
C TRP A 26 -10.23 -7.94 -1.06
N LYS A 27 -9.27 -8.06 -0.15
CA LYS A 27 -9.39 -8.90 1.06
C LYS A 27 -10.22 -8.27 2.17
N ASN A 28 -10.82 -7.11 1.92
CA ASN A 28 -11.71 -6.47 2.88
C ASN A 28 -12.95 -7.34 3.11
N ILE A 29 -13.37 -7.50 4.38
CA ILE A 29 -14.55 -8.28 4.78
C ILE A 29 -15.83 -7.84 4.05
N LEU A 30 -15.92 -6.56 3.67
CA LEU A 30 -17.02 -6.00 2.89
C LEU A 30 -17.18 -6.62 1.50
N MET A 31 -16.18 -7.34 0.99
CA MET A 31 -16.25 -8.06 -0.27
C MET A 31 -16.92 -9.44 -0.14
N VAL A 32 -17.10 -9.96 1.07
CA VAL A 32 -17.69 -11.30 1.29
C VAL A 32 -19.15 -11.37 0.83
N PRO A 33 -20.06 -10.45 1.23
CA PRO A 33 -21.47 -10.52 0.82
C PRO A 33 -21.70 -10.56 -0.70
N PRO A 34 -21.11 -9.67 -1.53
CA PRO A 34 -21.32 -9.74 -2.97
C PRO A 34 -20.72 -11.01 -3.60
N VAL A 35 -19.61 -11.53 -3.07
CA VAL A 35 -19.02 -12.79 -3.55
C VAL A 35 -19.94 -13.98 -3.24
N CYS A 36 -20.52 -14.04 -2.04
CA CYS A 36 -21.48 -15.08 -1.68
C CYS A 36 -22.72 -15.06 -2.58
N LEU A 37 -23.29 -13.88 -2.85
CA LEU A 37 -24.45 -13.74 -3.75
C LEU A 37 -24.13 -14.23 -5.17
N LEU A 38 -22.97 -13.84 -5.70
CA LEU A 38 -22.52 -14.30 -7.02
C LEU A 38 -22.29 -15.81 -7.05
N PHE A 39 -21.71 -16.36 -5.98
CA PHE A 39 -21.46 -17.79 -5.88
C PHE A 39 -22.76 -18.60 -5.83
N VAL A 40 -23.71 -18.22 -4.98
CA VAL A 40 -25.03 -18.87 -4.90
C VAL A 40 -25.80 -18.75 -6.22
N GLY A 41 -25.79 -17.56 -6.84
CA GLY A 41 -26.42 -17.34 -8.14
C GLY A 41 -25.81 -18.23 -9.23
N LEU A 42 -24.49 -18.29 -9.31
CA LEU A 42 -23.78 -19.10 -10.31
C LEU A 42 -23.99 -20.60 -10.09
N VAL A 43 -23.84 -21.09 -8.86
CA VAL A 43 -24.05 -22.51 -8.51
C VAL A 43 -25.49 -22.92 -8.80
N GLY A 44 -26.47 -22.07 -8.49
CA GLY A 44 -27.87 -22.34 -8.80
C GLY A 44 -28.18 -22.40 -10.29
N ILE A 45 -27.58 -21.51 -11.09
CA ILE A 45 -27.67 -21.57 -12.57
C ILE A 45 -27.06 -22.87 -13.09
N LEU A 46 -25.86 -23.25 -12.62
CA LEU A 46 -25.20 -24.50 -13.01
C LEU A 46 -25.98 -25.74 -12.59
N TYR A 47 -26.62 -25.71 -11.41
CA TYR A 47 -27.47 -26.79 -10.94
C TYR A 47 -28.69 -26.98 -11.84
N LEU A 48 -29.36 -25.90 -12.23
CA LEU A 48 -30.48 -25.96 -13.16
C LEU A 48 -30.06 -26.33 -14.58
N PHE A 49 -28.86 -25.93 -14.99
CA PHE A 49 -28.24 -26.38 -16.24
C PHE A 49 -28.12 -27.90 -16.27
N ASN A 50 -27.59 -28.50 -15.20
CA ASN A 50 -27.43 -29.95 -15.09
C ASN A 50 -28.76 -30.73 -15.03
N LEU A 51 -29.88 -30.05 -14.76
CA LEU A 51 -31.21 -30.64 -14.73
C LEU A 51 -32.03 -30.35 -16.00
N ASP A 52 -31.42 -29.76 -17.03
CA ASP A 52 -32.09 -29.27 -18.26
C ASP A 52 -33.26 -28.30 -17.98
N LYS A 53 -33.21 -27.57 -16.85
CA LYS A 53 -34.26 -26.64 -16.37
C LYS A 53 -33.88 -25.16 -16.51
N LEU A 54 -33.01 -24.82 -17.46
CA LEU A 54 -32.61 -23.42 -17.71
C LEU A 54 -33.77 -22.55 -18.17
N VAL A 55 -34.63 -23.09 -19.04
CA VAL A 55 -35.82 -22.40 -19.56
C VAL A 55 -37.01 -22.66 -18.61
N SER A 56 -36.78 -22.44 -17.32
CA SER A 56 -37.78 -22.63 -16.29
C SER A 56 -37.85 -21.42 -15.38
N TRP A 57 -39.02 -21.17 -14.80
CA TRP A 57 -39.24 -20.13 -13.79
C TRP A 57 -38.29 -20.25 -12.59
N TYR A 58 -37.77 -21.45 -12.32
CA TYR A 58 -36.79 -21.69 -11.26
C TYR A 58 -35.44 -20.96 -11.45
N ILE A 59 -35.09 -20.53 -12.67
CA ILE A 59 -33.83 -19.81 -12.92
C ILE A 59 -33.85 -18.36 -12.43
N ILE A 60 -35.05 -17.76 -12.37
CA ILE A 60 -35.27 -16.35 -12.04
C ILE A 60 -34.61 -15.94 -10.71
N PRO A 61 -34.81 -16.65 -9.58
CA PRO A 61 -34.17 -16.27 -8.32
C PRO A 61 -32.63 -16.29 -8.41
N TYR A 62 -32.04 -17.24 -9.14
CA TYR A 62 -30.59 -17.34 -9.27
C TYR A 62 -30.00 -16.26 -10.19
N LEU A 63 -30.70 -15.92 -11.28
CA LEU A 63 -30.34 -14.78 -12.11
C LEU A 63 -30.42 -13.46 -11.33
N LEU A 64 -31.47 -13.29 -10.51
CA LEU A 64 -31.62 -12.09 -9.68
C LEU A 64 -30.48 -11.98 -8.67
N LEU A 65 -30.15 -13.08 -7.96
CA LEU A 65 -29.01 -13.13 -7.04
C LEU A 65 -27.69 -12.78 -7.75
N PHE A 66 -27.48 -13.31 -8.95
CA PHE A 66 -26.29 -13.02 -9.75
C PHE A 66 -26.22 -11.54 -10.15
N VAL A 67 -27.29 -10.98 -10.73
CA VAL A 67 -27.35 -9.57 -11.15
C VAL A 67 -27.15 -8.64 -9.96
N VAL A 68 -27.88 -8.85 -8.86
CA VAL A 68 -27.74 -8.06 -7.63
C VAL A 68 -26.32 -8.17 -7.07
N GLY A 69 -25.75 -9.39 -7.07
CA GLY A 69 -24.37 -9.63 -6.67
C GLY A 69 -23.36 -8.81 -7.48
N THR A 70 -23.52 -8.73 -8.81
CA THR A 70 -22.61 -7.94 -9.67
C THR A 70 -22.69 -6.44 -9.40
N ILE A 71 -23.90 -5.92 -9.21
CA ILE A 71 -24.14 -4.50 -8.89
C ILE A 71 -23.52 -4.17 -7.53
N LEU A 72 -23.77 -5.01 -6.53
CA LEU A 72 -23.23 -4.86 -5.19
C LEU A 72 -21.70 -4.94 -5.20
N LEU A 73 -21.11 -5.87 -5.94
CA LEU A 73 -19.65 -5.98 -6.09
C LEU A 73 -19.03 -4.68 -6.64
N LYS A 74 -19.63 -4.13 -7.70
CA LYS A 74 -19.16 -2.87 -8.31
C LYS A 74 -19.30 -1.70 -7.35
N ALA A 75 -20.41 -1.61 -6.62
CA ALA A 75 -20.64 -0.59 -5.61
C ALA A 75 -19.66 -0.69 -4.44
N MET A 76 -19.46 -1.90 -3.89
CA MET A 76 -18.54 -2.14 -2.78
C MET A 76 -17.09 -1.85 -3.16
N LYS A 77 -16.65 -2.28 -4.35
CA LYS A 77 -15.33 -1.92 -4.88
C LYS A 77 -15.13 -0.40 -4.90
N LYS A 78 -16.10 0.34 -5.47
CA LYS A 78 -16.03 1.81 -5.54
C LYS A 78 -16.01 2.45 -4.16
N HIS A 79 -16.85 1.95 -3.24
CA HIS A 79 -16.92 2.44 -1.87
C HIS A 79 -15.60 2.23 -1.13
N ILE A 80 -15.07 1.01 -1.08
CA ILE A 80 -13.80 0.68 -0.41
C ILE A 80 -12.66 1.55 -0.94
N GLN A 81 -12.55 1.69 -2.27
CA GLN A 81 -11.50 2.51 -2.87
C GLN A 81 -11.65 3.99 -2.52
N LYS A 82 -12.87 4.55 -2.59
CA LYS A 82 -13.11 5.95 -2.25
C LYS A 82 -12.84 6.23 -0.77
N THR A 83 -13.28 5.35 0.12
CA THR A 83 -13.05 5.47 1.56
C THR A 83 -11.57 5.38 1.91
N ALA A 84 -10.83 4.45 1.28
CA ALA A 84 -9.39 4.35 1.49
C ALA A 84 -8.62 5.59 1.01
N ILE A 85 -8.99 6.15 -0.15
CA ILE A 85 -8.34 7.33 -0.73
C ILE A 85 -8.63 8.62 0.05
N ASN A 86 -9.84 8.73 0.60
CA ASN A 86 -10.31 9.93 1.31
C ASN A 86 -9.98 9.90 2.81
N ARG A 87 -9.39 8.83 3.32
CA ARG A 87 -9.01 8.75 4.73
C ARG A 87 -7.95 9.83 5.02
N PRO A 88 -8.14 10.67 6.06
CA PRO A 88 -7.11 11.63 6.46
C PRO A 88 -5.83 10.90 6.84
N ASP A 89 -4.69 11.51 6.57
CA ASP A 89 -3.34 10.98 6.83
C ASP A 89 -3.04 9.62 6.19
N SER A 90 -3.81 9.25 5.15
CA SER A 90 -3.50 8.13 4.27
C SER A 90 -2.77 8.63 3.03
N PHE A 91 -1.84 7.82 2.51
CA PHE A 91 -0.99 8.15 1.36
C PHE A 91 -0.03 9.32 1.63
N LEU A 92 0.79 9.18 2.67
CA LEU A 92 1.84 10.13 3.01
C LEU A 92 3.11 9.81 2.22
N ILE A 93 3.73 10.83 1.66
CA ILE A 93 5.06 10.72 1.05
C ILE A 93 6.09 11.10 2.09
N CYS A 94 7.06 10.22 2.30
CA CYS A 94 8.15 10.41 3.24
C CYS A 94 9.47 10.26 2.50
N LEU A 95 10.49 11.00 2.92
CA LEU A 95 11.86 10.74 2.47
C LEU A 95 12.48 9.70 3.40
N ALA A 96 12.95 8.60 2.83
CA ALA A 96 13.57 7.52 3.58
C ALA A 96 15.09 7.49 3.35
N LYS A 97 15.85 7.37 4.43
CA LYS A 97 17.30 7.20 4.38
C LYS A 97 17.64 5.70 4.47
N PRO A 98 18.47 5.16 3.57
CA PRO A 98 18.97 3.80 3.72
C PRO A 98 19.91 3.74 4.93
N ILE A 99 19.70 2.76 5.80
CA ILE A 99 20.50 2.54 7.04
C ILE A 99 21.45 1.35 6.92
N GLY A 100 21.25 0.47 5.93
CA GLY A 100 22.12 -0.67 5.69
C GLY A 100 21.50 -1.72 4.79
N GLU A 101 22.35 -2.67 4.37
CA GLU A 101 21.96 -3.80 3.53
C GLU A 101 22.26 -5.13 4.25
N LYS A 102 21.29 -6.04 4.30
CA LYS A 102 21.46 -7.40 4.84
C LYS A 102 20.59 -8.39 4.09
N ASP A 103 21.12 -9.57 3.79
CA ASP A 103 20.40 -10.67 3.11
C ASP A 103 19.71 -10.28 1.78
N GLY A 104 20.29 -9.34 1.02
CA GLY A 104 19.69 -8.85 -0.23
C GLY A 104 18.50 -7.88 -0.05
N TYR A 105 18.31 -7.38 1.17
CA TYR A 105 17.38 -6.31 1.50
C TYR A 105 18.12 -5.04 1.90
N THR A 106 17.60 -3.90 1.46
CA THR A 106 17.98 -2.58 1.96
C THR A 106 16.97 -2.16 3.01
N TYR A 107 17.45 -1.82 4.19
CA TYR A 107 16.65 -1.25 5.27
C TYR A 107 16.68 0.27 5.12
N ALA A 108 15.50 0.89 5.15
CA ALA A 108 15.38 2.33 5.05
C ALA A 108 14.45 2.85 6.14
N ALA A 109 14.86 3.96 6.77
CA ALA A 109 14.15 4.59 7.86
C ALA A 109 13.60 5.95 7.42
N PHE A 110 12.45 6.34 7.96
CA PHE A 110 11.75 7.58 7.63
C PHE A 110 10.86 8.04 8.78
N VAL A 111 10.47 9.31 8.75
CA VAL A 111 9.51 9.91 9.69
C VAL A 111 8.20 10.25 8.98
N LYS A 112 7.09 10.27 9.72
CA LYS A 112 5.76 10.61 9.19
C LYS A 112 5.24 11.97 9.63
N ASP A 113 5.99 12.68 10.46
CA ASP A 113 5.58 13.95 11.05
C ASP A 113 5.56 15.10 10.01
N SER A 114 5.48 16.33 10.48
CA SER A 114 5.56 17.53 9.64
C SER A 114 6.89 17.69 8.92
N HIS A 115 7.96 17.05 9.41
CA HIS A 115 9.32 17.16 8.88
C HIS A 115 9.65 16.05 7.87
N ARG A 116 8.70 15.20 7.49
CA ARG A 116 8.86 14.09 6.52
C ARG A 116 9.42 14.46 5.14
N HIS A 117 9.43 15.75 4.78
CA HIS A 117 10.04 16.26 3.55
C HIS A 117 11.36 17.04 3.78
N ASN A 118 11.77 17.22 5.03
CA ASN A 118 12.99 17.93 5.41
C ASN A 118 14.19 16.98 5.39
N LYS A 119 15.02 17.12 4.36
CA LYS A 119 16.19 16.27 4.15
C LYS A 119 17.19 16.31 5.30
N TYR A 120 17.43 17.50 5.86
CA TYR A 120 18.43 17.69 6.91
C TYR A 120 17.99 17.01 8.19
N TYR A 121 16.74 17.25 8.59
CA TYR A 121 16.14 16.63 9.77
C TYR A 121 16.20 15.10 9.71
N ILE A 122 15.81 14.52 8.57
CA ILE A 122 15.82 13.07 8.38
C ILE A 122 17.24 12.50 8.37
N THR A 123 18.20 13.25 7.83
CA THR A 123 19.60 12.79 7.80
C THR A 123 20.22 12.77 9.19
N ASP A 124 19.86 13.76 10.02
CA ASP A 124 20.31 13.95 11.40
C ASP A 124 19.69 12.91 12.34
N GLU A 125 18.36 12.78 12.34
CA GLU A 125 17.62 11.79 13.14
C GLU A 125 18.05 10.34 12.87
N ILE A 126 18.51 10.05 11.65
CA ILE A 126 18.90 8.70 11.21
C ILE A 126 20.43 8.62 11.05
N LYS A 127 21.20 9.46 11.73
CA LYS A 127 22.66 9.45 11.60
C LYS A 127 23.30 8.28 12.33
N ASP A 128 22.83 7.99 13.53
CA ASP A 128 23.48 7.06 14.46
C ASP A 128 22.75 5.71 14.56
N ILE A 129 21.80 5.47 13.66
CA ILE A 129 20.96 4.26 13.66
C ILE A 129 21.63 3.16 12.83
N SER A 130 22.08 2.11 13.50
CA SER A 130 22.65 0.92 12.86
C SER A 130 21.59 -0.14 12.57
N THR A 131 21.69 -0.75 11.38
CA THR A 131 20.83 -1.87 10.98
C THR A 131 21.01 -3.09 11.88
N ASP A 132 22.22 -3.32 12.40
CA ASP A 132 22.49 -4.50 13.23
C ASP A 132 21.85 -4.38 14.62
N ASP A 133 21.82 -3.18 15.21
CA ASP A 133 21.17 -2.96 16.50
C ASP A 133 19.66 -3.19 16.41
N ILE A 134 19.04 -2.70 15.34
CA ILE A 134 17.61 -2.90 15.08
C ILE A 134 17.27 -4.38 14.86
N LEU A 135 18.13 -5.11 14.15
CA LEU A 135 17.91 -6.53 13.89
C LEU A 135 18.19 -7.40 15.12
N ASN A 136 19.10 -7.00 16.00
CA ASN A 136 19.36 -7.70 17.25
C ASN A 136 18.21 -7.49 18.26
N ASN A 137 17.60 -6.29 18.27
CA ASN A 137 16.43 -5.98 19.10
C ASN A 137 15.12 -6.60 18.57
N HIS A 138 15.13 -7.14 17.34
CA HIS A 138 13.97 -7.80 16.75
C HIS A 138 14.30 -9.24 16.39
N ASN A 139 13.73 -10.19 17.16
CA ASN A 139 13.86 -11.64 17.00
C ASN A 139 13.58 -12.19 15.57
N ALA A 140 13.01 -11.39 14.67
CA ALA A 140 12.82 -11.75 13.26
C ALA A 140 13.03 -10.56 12.31
N PRO A 141 13.61 -10.78 11.12
CA PRO A 141 13.75 -9.75 10.11
C PRO A 141 12.35 -9.29 9.62
N PHE A 142 12.00 -8.03 9.88
CA PHE A 142 10.71 -7.42 9.52
C PHE A 142 10.66 -7.05 8.03
N ARG A 143 10.64 -8.08 7.16
CA ARG A 143 10.70 -7.93 5.69
C ARG A 143 9.37 -7.51 5.06
N LYS A 144 8.25 -7.67 5.77
CA LYS A 144 6.90 -7.55 5.22
C LYS A 144 6.08 -6.37 5.75
N LYS A 145 6.52 -5.73 6.83
CA LYS A 145 5.83 -4.59 7.46
C LYS A 145 6.82 -3.48 7.79
N THR A 146 6.31 -2.28 7.84
CA THR A 146 6.95 -1.13 8.47
C THR A 146 6.83 -1.30 9.98
N ILE A 147 7.89 -1.01 10.69
CA ILE A 147 7.93 -1.03 12.15
C ILE A 147 8.14 0.38 12.67
N LEU A 148 7.53 0.68 13.81
CA LEU A 148 7.84 1.87 14.60
C LEU A 148 8.97 1.50 15.56
N ILE A 149 9.96 2.36 15.64
CA ILE A 149 11.04 2.33 16.63
C ILE A 149 11.03 3.70 17.29
N ASP A 150 11.00 3.69 18.61
CA ASP A 150 11.12 4.90 19.40
C ASP A 150 12.60 5.27 19.44
N ASN A 151 12.92 6.49 19.00
CA ASN A 151 14.26 7.02 19.21
C ASN A 151 14.31 7.61 20.62
N ASP A 152 14.86 6.86 21.58
CA ASP A 152 14.96 7.28 22.99
C ASP A 152 15.75 8.59 23.16
N GLU A 153 16.59 8.97 22.19
CA GLU A 153 17.41 10.20 22.25
C GLU A 153 16.64 11.47 21.86
N THR A 154 15.72 11.39 20.88
CA THR A 154 14.97 12.55 20.37
C THR A 154 13.49 12.53 20.72
N GLY A 155 12.97 11.39 21.18
CA GLY A 155 11.53 11.19 21.42
C GLY A 155 10.70 11.15 20.12
N SER A 156 11.36 11.00 18.97
CA SER A 156 10.75 11.02 17.64
C SER A 156 10.34 9.61 17.19
N ASP A 157 9.12 9.48 16.67
CA ASP A 157 8.61 8.25 16.05
C ASP A 157 9.33 7.94 14.73
N LEU A 158 10.21 6.93 14.73
CA LEU A 158 10.92 6.51 13.53
C LEU A 158 10.32 5.24 12.92
N TYR A 159 10.13 5.25 11.61
CA TYR A 159 9.54 4.14 10.88
C TYR A 159 10.59 3.46 10.00
N ILE A 160 10.71 2.14 10.08
CA ILE A 160 11.70 1.38 9.31
C ILE A 160 11.02 0.33 8.44
N ARG A 161 11.47 0.26 7.19
CA ARG A 161 11.01 -0.73 6.21
C ARG A 161 12.16 -1.36 5.45
N ALA A 162 12.11 -2.69 5.32
CA ALA A 162 12.99 -3.43 4.43
C ALA A 162 12.40 -3.51 3.01
N TYR A 163 13.25 -3.30 2.01
CA TYR A 163 12.96 -3.40 0.59
C TYR A 163 13.91 -4.39 -0.07
N THR A 164 13.44 -5.16 -1.05
CA THR A 164 14.36 -6.02 -1.82
C THR A 164 15.26 -5.15 -2.69
N ASN A 165 16.56 -5.47 -2.77
CA ASN A 165 17.49 -4.72 -3.62
C ASN A 165 17.02 -4.71 -5.09
N ARG A 166 16.36 -5.79 -5.54
CA ARG A 166 15.75 -5.89 -6.87
C ARG A 166 14.63 -4.87 -7.09
N ASP A 167 13.70 -4.72 -6.14
CA ASP A 167 12.62 -3.74 -6.26
C ASP A 167 13.14 -2.31 -6.22
N LEU A 168 14.14 -2.08 -5.38
CA LEU A 168 14.74 -0.79 -5.15
C LEU A 168 15.51 -0.33 -6.39
N ASN A 169 16.38 -1.18 -6.96
CA ASN A 169 17.05 -0.94 -8.26
C ASN A 169 16.07 -0.68 -9.42
N ARG A 170 14.94 -1.40 -9.45
CA ARG A 170 13.93 -1.23 -10.51
C ARG A 170 13.17 0.09 -10.41
N ARG A 171 12.90 0.57 -9.19
CA ARG A 171 12.04 1.74 -8.95
C ARG A 171 12.82 3.04 -8.77
N SER A 172 14.03 2.94 -8.26
CA SER A 172 14.96 4.04 -8.03
C SER A 172 16.37 3.55 -8.35
N SER A 173 16.80 3.58 -9.61
CA SER A 173 18.11 3.02 -10.01
C SER A 173 19.31 3.77 -9.41
N THR A 174 19.13 5.06 -9.09
CA THR A 174 20.16 5.96 -8.54
C THR A 174 20.14 6.01 -7.02
N TRP A 175 19.38 5.16 -6.35
CA TRP A 175 19.19 5.20 -4.89
C TRP A 175 20.46 5.10 -4.05
N ARG A 176 21.55 4.54 -4.60
CA ARG A 176 22.86 4.46 -3.92
C ARG A 176 23.61 5.79 -3.98
N GLU A 177 23.31 6.59 -4.99
CA GLU A 177 23.84 7.94 -5.18
C GLU A 177 22.92 8.97 -4.50
N ASP A 178 21.61 8.71 -4.49
CA ASP A 178 20.61 9.51 -3.81
C ASP A 178 20.64 9.23 -2.30
N ALA A 179 21.04 10.22 -1.50
CA ALA A 179 21.05 10.10 -0.04
C ALA A 179 19.67 9.77 0.58
N LEU A 180 18.58 10.05 -0.15
CA LEU A 180 17.20 9.88 0.32
C LEU A 180 16.28 9.35 -0.79
N ILE A 181 15.44 8.38 -0.43
CA ILE A 181 14.53 7.68 -1.33
C ILE A 181 13.09 8.07 -0.98
N PRO A 182 12.29 8.59 -1.92
CA PRO A 182 10.89 8.91 -1.66
C PRO A 182 10.05 7.63 -1.56
N VAL A 183 9.37 7.47 -0.43
CA VAL A 183 8.48 6.35 -0.13
C VAL A 183 7.06 6.84 0.11
N LEU A 184 6.08 6.06 -0.32
CA LEU A 184 4.66 6.26 -0.07
C LEU A 184 4.23 5.33 1.06
N TYR A 185 3.86 5.91 2.19
CA TYR A 185 3.25 5.23 3.32
C TYR A 185 1.72 5.27 3.19
N ILE A 186 1.09 4.10 3.13
CA ILE A 186 -0.38 3.96 3.17
C ILE A 186 -0.79 3.42 4.55
N ASP A 187 -0.15 2.32 4.96
CA ASP A 187 -0.24 1.71 6.28
C ASP A 187 1.03 0.88 6.56
N ASP A 188 1.12 0.27 7.75
CA ASP A 188 2.27 -0.55 8.16
C ASP A 188 2.55 -1.73 7.21
N LYS A 189 1.55 -2.24 6.50
CA LYS A 189 1.72 -3.34 5.55
C LYS A 189 2.19 -2.81 4.19
N TYR A 190 1.69 -1.65 3.79
CA TYR A 190 1.86 -1.05 2.48
C TYR A 190 2.65 0.26 2.55
N THR A 191 3.97 0.12 2.52
CA THR A 191 4.90 1.22 2.28
C THR A 191 5.69 0.91 1.00
N PHE A 192 5.59 1.79 0.00
CA PHE A 192 6.13 1.55 -1.33
C PHE A 192 7.17 2.58 -1.71
N ILE A 193 8.22 2.17 -2.43
CA ILE A 193 9.08 3.12 -3.13
C ILE A 193 8.27 3.73 -4.28
N ILE A 194 8.27 5.07 -4.37
CA ILE A 194 7.58 5.79 -5.43
C ILE A 194 8.29 5.52 -6.76
N LYS A 195 7.51 5.22 -7.81
CA LYS A 195 8.04 4.95 -9.15
C LYS A 195 8.60 6.25 -9.73
N LYS A 196 9.77 6.17 -10.39
CA LYS A 196 10.40 7.31 -11.08
C LYS A 196 9.45 8.12 -11.96
N LYS A 197 8.57 7.47 -12.71
CA LYS A 197 7.59 8.14 -13.59
C LYS A 197 6.59 9.04 -12.83
N ASP A 198 6.29 8.72 -11.58
CA ASP A 198 5.35 9.48 -10.75
C ASP A 198 6.07 10.66 -10.04
N LEU A 199 7.42 10.69 -10.06
CA LEU A 199 8.26 11.75 -9.51
C LEU A 199 8.58 12.86 -10.53
N VAL A 200 8.30 12.62 -11.82
CA VAL A 200 8.43 13.62 -12.87
C VAL A 200 7.08 14.32 -12.99
N ILE A 201 6.90 15.44 -12.28
CA ILE A 201 5.75 16.32 -12.54
C ILE A 201 6.04 17.01 -13.87
N THR A 202 5.45 16.51 -14.96
CA THR A 202 5.23 17.34 -16.15
C THR A 202 4.34 18.49 -15.71
N GLY A 203 4.93 19.68 -15.65
CA GLY A 203 4.23 20.94 -15.39
C GLY A 203 3.21 21.25 -16.46
#